data_AF-K9GGS8-F1
#
_entry.id   AF-K9GGS8-F1
#
_cell.length_a   1.000
_cell.length_b   1.000
_cell.length_c   1.000
_cell.angle_alpha   90.00
_cell.angle_beta   90.00
_cell.angle_gamma   90.00
#
_symmetry.space_group_name_H-M   'P 1'
#
loop_
_entity.id
_entity.type
_entity.pdbx_description
1 polymer ?
#
loop_
_entity_poly.entity_id
_entity_poly.type
_entity_poly.pdbx_seq_one_letter_code
_entity_poly.pdbx_strand_id
1 'polypeptide(L)'
;MAFPWLYPIRVVQALFGVIVIGLTGYVVSFFYDGWAYSNTVNFLLFLGCWTAFVAVPYLAIAPLWFPRLTHHYVIPAVEVITMIFWFAGFIAMGAMLPPPRWCHGSACSSLQAATVFGAFEW
;
A
#
# COMPACT_ATOMS: atom_id res chain seq x y z
N MET A 1 15.63 -7.17 21.08
CA MET A 1 14.40 -7.18 21.89
C MET A 1 13.25 -7.36 20.93
N ALA A 2 12.55 -8.51 20.97
CA ALA A 2 11.37 -8.72 20.13
C ALA A 2 10.18 -8.03 20.80
N PHE A 3 9.68 -6.96 20.20
CA PHE A 3 8.51 -6.25 20.69
C PHE A 3 7.24 -7.00 20.26
N PRO A 4 6.48 -7.62 21.19
CA PRO A 4 5.34 -8.46 20.82
C PRO A 4 4.25 -7.72 20.04
N TRP A 5 4.12 -6.40 20.28
CA TRP A 5 3.16 -5.53 19.61
C TRP A 5 3.47 -5.27 18.13
N LEU A 6 4.71 -5.53 17.68
CA LEU A 6 5.11 -5.29 16.30
C LEU A 6 4.43 -6.29 15.34
N TYR A 7 4.28 -7.56 15.73
CA TYR A 7 3.67 -8.58 14.88
C TYR A 7 2.21 -8.28 14.51
N PRO A 8 1.31 -7.92 15.45
CA PRO A 8 -0.02 -7.47 15.12
C PRO A 8 -0.05 -6.31 14.11
N ILE A 9 0.84 -5.33 14.26
CA ILE A 9 0.91 -4.20 13.34
C ILE A 9 1.34 -4.64 11.95
N ARG A 10 2.32 -5.55 11.83
CA ARG A 10 2.69 -6.13 10.53
C ARG A 10 1.55 -6.88 9.86
N VAL A 11 0.71 -7.57 10.64
CA VAL A 11 -0.49 -8.23 10.12
C VAL A 11 -1.49 -7.20 9.59
N VAL A 12 -1.72 -6.10 10.33
CA VAL A 12 -2.60 -5.00 9.88
C VAL A 12 -2.04 -4.34 8.61
N GLN A 13 -0.74 -4.09 8.57
CA GLN A 13 -0.02 -3.53 7.41
C GLN A 13 -0.15 -4.44 6.18
N ALA A 14 0.01 -5.77 6.34
CA ALA A 14 -0.21 -6.70 5.23
C ALA A 14 -1.68 -6.75 4.79
N LEU A 15 -2.62 -6.70 5.74
CA LEU A 15 -4.05 -6.72 5.44
C LEU A 15 -4.47 -5.49 4.63
N PHE A 16 -4.06 -4.30 5.07
CA PHE A 16 -4.34 -3.07 4.35
C PHE A 16 -3.72 -3.10 2.94
N GLY A 17 -2.52 -3.67 2.79
CA GLY A 17 -1.86 -3.78 1.49
C GLY A 17 -2.65 -4.66 0.53
N VAL A 18 -3.16 -5.80 1.05
CA VAL A 18 -4.04 -6.71 0.31
C VAL A 18 -5.37 -6.04 -0.06
N ILE A 19 -5.95 -5.24 0.83
CA ILE A 19 -7.16 -4.46 0.52
C ILE A 19 -6.89 -3.48 -0.62
N VAL A 20 -5.78 -2.73 -0.57
CA VAL A 20 -5.41 -1.79 -1.63
C VAL A 20 -5.16 -2.52 -2.94
N ILE A 21 -4.51 -3.68 -2.95
CA ILE A 21 -4.36 -4.53 -4.15
C ILE A 21 -5.73 -4.89 -4.73
N GLY A 22 -6.68 -5.35 -3.90
CA GLY A 22 -8.00 -5.73 -4.37
C GLY A 22 -8.80 -4.56 -4.95
N LEU A 23 -8.79 -3.41 -4.27
CA LEU A 23 -9.49 -2.21 -4.70
C LEU A 23 -8.92 -1.64 -5.99
N THR A 24 -7.59 -1.51 -6.06
CA THR A 24 -6.93 -0.97 -7.26
C THR A 24 -6.98 -1.97 -8.41
N GLY A 25 -6.74 -3.25 -8.17
CA GLY A 25 -6.88 -4.32 -9.17
C GLY A 25 -8.29 -4.40 -9.77
N TYR A 26 -9.33 -4.21 -8.95
CA TYR A 26 -10.70 -4.06 -9.44
C TYR A 26 -10.84 -2.88 -10.39
N VAL A 27 -10.33 -1.70 -10.02
CA VAL A 27 -10.41 -0.48 -10.85
C VAL A 27 -9.62 -0.66 -12.15
N VAL A 28 -8.45 -1.30 -12.10
CA VAL A 28 -7.65 -1.62 -13.29
C VAL A 28 -8.44 -2.52 -14.25
N SER A 29 -9.09 -3.57 -13.72
CA SER A 29 -9.94 -4.46 -14.52
C SER A 29 -11.18 -3.75 -15.07
N PHE A 30 -11.81 -2.89 -14.28
CA PHE A 30 -13.00 -2.15 -14.66
C PHE A 30 -12.78 -1.20 -15.85
N PHE A 31 -11.59 -0.59 -15.93
CA PHE A 31 -11.21 0.32 -17.02
C PHE A 31 -10.32 -0.33 -18.07
N TYR A 32 -10.26 -1.67 -18.14
CA TYR A 32 -9.37 -2.40 -19.04
C TYR A 32 -9.52 -2.00 -20.52
N ASP A 33 -10.75 -1.79 -20.98
CA ASP A 33 -11.04 -1.37 -22.37
C ASP A 33 -11.01 0.18 -22.56
N GLY A 34 -10.81 0.92 -21.48
CA GLY A 34 -10.79 2.39 -21.46
C GLY A 34 -9.38 2.95 -21.73
N TRP A 35 -9.27 3.85 -22.70
CA TRP A 35 -8.00 4.52 -23.08
C TRP A 35 -7.40 5.44 -21.99
N ALA A 36 -8.09 5.65 -20.87
CA ALA A 36 -7.68 6.55 -19.80
C ALA A 36 -7.24 5.78 -18.56
N TYR A 37 -6.10 5.11 -18.67
CA TYR A 37 -5.49 4.41 -17.56
C TYR A 37 -4.59 5.33 -16.74
N SER A 38 -4.76 5.34 -15.41
CA SER A 38 -3.99 6.23 -14.54
C SER A 38 -2.79 5.54 -13.91
N ASN A 39 -1.62 6.13 -14.14
CA ASN A 39 -0.37 5.72 -13.48
C ASN A 39 -0.46 5.80 -11.95
N THR A 40 -1.33 6.66 -11.40
CA THR A 40 -1.49 6.81 -9.95
C THR A 40 -2.17 5.60 -9.32
N VAL A 41 -3.18 5.03 -9.98
CA VAL A 41 -3.86 3.80 -9.51
C VAL A 41 -2.89 2.62 -9.54
N ASN A 42 -2.10 2.58 -10.62
CA ASN A 42 -1.06 1.59 -10.83
C ASN A 42 0.05 1.66 -9.77
N PHE A 43 0.41 2.88 -9.35
CA PHE A 43 1.35 3.11 -8.28
C PHE A 43 0.81 2.58 -6.95
N LEU A 44 -0.43 2.87 -6.57
CA LEU A 44 -1.05 2.27 -5.36
C LEU A 44 -1.09 0.73 -5.43
N LEU A 45 -1.39 0.15 -6.60
CA LEU A 45 -1.35 -1.30 -6.78
C LEU A 45 0.05 -1.85 -6.49
N PHE A 46 1.09 -1.19 -7.03
CA PHE A 46 2.48 -1.51 -6.71
C PHE A 46 2.78 -1.35 -5.22
N LEU A 47 2.29 -0.30 -4.54
CA LEU A 47 2.51 -0.10 -3.11
C LEU A 47 1.89 -1.19 -2.25
N GLY A 48 0.68 -1.63 -2.60
CA GLY A 48 0.04 -2.77 -1.96
C GLY A 48 0.88 -4.04 -2.12
N CYS A 49 1.37 -4.32 -3.34
CA CYS A 49 2.26 -5.45 -3.62
C CYS A 49 3.59 -5.36 -2.87
N TRP A 50 4.22 -4.18 -2.87
CA TRP A 50 5.44 -3.89 -2.12
C TRP A 50 5.24 -4.21 -0.64
N THR A 51 4.16 -3.73 -0.06
CA THR A 51 3.92 -3.85 1.39
C THR A 51 3.59 -5.27 1.79
N ALA A 52 2.62 -5.90 1.10
CA ALA A 52 2.13 -7.24 1.42
C ALA A 52 3.17 -8.34 1.14
N PHE A 53 3.96 -8.22 0.07
CA PHE A 53 4.83 -9.31 -0.38
C PHE A 53 6.33 -9.04 -0.21
N VAL A 54 6.75 -7.78 -0.01
CA VAL A 54 8.17 -7.43 0.15
C VAL A 54 8.48 -6.88 1.54
N ALA A 55 7.87 -5.75 1.91
CA ALA A 55 8.20 -5.05 3.15
C ALA A 55 7.81 -5.87 4.40
N VAL A 56 6.56 -6.34 4.50
CA VAL A 56 6.11 -7.10 5.68
C VAL A 56 6.87 -8.42 5.84
N PRO A 57 7.02 -9.27 4.80
CA PRO A 57 7.82 -10.49 4.92
C PRO A 57 9.28 -10.21 5.30
N TYR A 58 9.91 -9.17 4.74
CA TYR A 58 11.27 -8.78 5.12
C TYR A 58 11.34 -8.37 6.60
N LEU A 59 10.45 -7.48 7.05
CA LEU A 59 10.48 -6.93 8.41
C LEU A 59 10.05 -7.94 9.49
N ALA A 60 9.20 -8.91 9.15
CA ALA A 60 8.74 -9.95 10.09
C ALA A 60 9.64 -11.19 10.13
N ILE A 61 10.13 -11.65 8.97
CA ILE A 61 10.84 -12.94 8.85
C ILE A 61 12.35 -12.77 8.94
N ALA A 62 12.93 -11.70 8.37
CA ALA A 62 14.39 -11.52 8.36
C ALA A 62 15.03 -11.48 9.75
N PRO A 63 14.43 -10.83 10.78
CA PRO A 63 15.00 -10.83 12.13
C PRO A 63 15.00 -12.22 12.80
N LEU A 64 14.10 -13.11 12.38
CA LEU A 64 13.92 -14.44 12.96
C LEU A 64 14.82 -15.49 12.29
N TRP A 65 14.94 -15.43 10.97
CA TRP A 65 15.58 -16.50 10.18
C TRP A 65 16.88 -16.09 9.49
N PHE A 66 17.09 -14.78 9.26
CA PHE A 66 18.21 -14.29 8.47
C PHE A 66 18.96 -13.15 9.17
N PRO A 67 19.59 -13.39 10.34
CA PRO A 67 20.31 -12.36 11.08
C PRO A 67 21.44 -11.69 10.30
N ARG A 68 21.95 -12.33 9.22
CA ARG A 68 22.95 -11.74 8.31
C ARG A 68 22.37 -10.71 7.33
N LEU A 69 21.09 -10.80 6.98
CA LEU A 69 20.38 -9.84 6.12
C LEU A 69 19.75 -8.70 6.93
N THR A 70 19.73 -8.86 8.25
CA THR A 70 19.12 -7.92 9.21
C THR A 70 20.17 -6.94 9.69
N HIS A 71 20.63 -6.07 8.78
CA HIS A 71 21.51 -4.97 9.15
C HIS A 71 20.70 -3.88 9.85
N HIS A 72 21.24 -3.31 10.94
CA HIS A 72 20.62 -2.23 11.72
C HIS A 72 20.23 -0.99 10.90
N TYR A 73 20.81 -0.79 9.71
CA TYR A 73 20.43 0.28 8.77
C TYR A 73 19.39 -0.12 7.73
N VAL A 74 19.29 -1.40 7.37
CA VAL A 74 18.39 -1.82 6.27
C VAL A 74 16.94 -1.90 6.75
N ILE A 75 16.71 -2.36 7.98
CA ILE A 75 15.37 -2.35 8.59
C ILE A 75 14.74 -0.95 8.57
N PRO A 76 15.37 0.10 9.17
CA PRO A 76 14.78 1.43 9.14
C PRO A 76 14.74 2.02 7.72
N ALA A 77 15.64 1.64 6.82
CA ALA A 77 15.57 2.09 5.43
C ALA A 77 14.32 1.56 4.72
N VAL A 78 13.97 0.28 4.89
CA VAL A 78 12.75 -0.30 4.30
C VAL A 78 11.49 0.36 4.86
N GLU A 79 11.48 0.68 6.15
CA GLU A 79 10.38 1.42 6.78
C GLU A 79 10.24 2.83 6.20
N VAL A 80 11.34 3.59 6.12
CA VAL A 80 11.33 4.96 5.58
C VAL A 80 10.93 4.97 4.10
N ILE A 81 11.39 4.00 3.31
CA ILE A 81 10.98 3.86 1.90
C ILE A 81 9.48 3.59 1.82
N THR A 82 8.96 2.68 2.64
CA THR A 82 7.53 2.34 2.69
C THR A 82 6.70 3.56 3.09
N MET A 83 7.16 4.32 4.09
CA MET A 83 6.54 5.56 4.52
C MET A 83 6.47 6.60 3.39
N ILE A 84 7.59 6.87 2.71
CA ILE A 84 7.65 7.85 1.59
C ILE A 84 6.72 7.42 0.45
N PHE A 85 6.74 6.13 0.13
CA PHE A 85 5.92 5.55 -0.92
C PHE A 85 4.43 5.74 -0.66
N TRP A 86 3.95 5.32 0.51
CA TRP A 86 2.53 5.48 0.86
C TRP A 86 2.14 6.93 1.02
N PHE A 87 2.98 7.75 1.64
CA PHE A 87 2.73 9.18 1.81
C PHE A 87 2.54 9.88 0.46
N ALA A 88 3.41 9.60 -0.52
CA ALA A 88 3.25 10.12 -1.87
C ALA A 88 2.03 9.53 -2.59
N GLY A 89 1.78 8.23 -2.45
CA GLY A 89 0.74 7.50 -3.15
C GLY A 89 -0.68 7.94 -2.78
N PHE A 90 -0.99 8.03 -1.49
CA PHE A 90 -2.34 8.43 -1.06
C PHE A 90 -2.62 9.91 -1.40
N ILE A 91 -1.63 10.79 -1.29
CA ILE A 91 -1.78 12.20 -1.65
C ILE A 91 -2.03 12.35 -3.16
N ALA A 92 -1.23 11.67 -3.98
CA ALA A 92 -1.38 11.72 -5.43
C ALA A 92 -2.77 11.22 -5.86
N MET A 93 -3.29 10.19 -5.20
CA MET A 93 -4.64 9.68 -5.44
C MET A 93 -5.70 10.66 -4.98
N GLY A 94 -5.59 11.20 -3.76
CA GLY A 94 -6.51 12.22 -3.25
C GLY A 94 -6.60 13.45 -4.17
N ALA A 95 -5.48 13.86 -4.77
CA ALA A 95 -5.43 14.96 -5.74
C ALA A 95 -6.04 14.60 -7.11
N MET A 96 -6.00 13.33 -7.49
CA MET A 96 -6.57 12.84 -8.75
C MET A 96 -8.09 12.63 -8.66
N LEU A 97 -8.62 12.30 -7.48
CA LEU A 97 -10.04 12.04 -7.32
C LEU A 97 -10.87 13.31 -7.60
N PRO A 98 -11.99 13.18 -8.35
CA PRO A 98 -12.90 14.29 -8.54
C PRO A 98 -13.61 14.65 -7.22
N PRO A 99 -14.17 15.87 -7.12
CA PRO A 99 -14.94 16.27 -5.94
C PRO A 99 -16.04 15.26 -5.60
N PRO A 100 -16.41 15.08 -4.30
CA PRO A 100 -17.36 14.05 -3.87
C PRO A 100 -18.71 14.08 -4.60
N ARG A 101 -19.16 15.26 -5.02
CA ARG A 101 -20.38 15.47 -5.81
C ARG A 101 -20.36 14.81 -7.19
N TRP A 102 -19.18 14.47 -7.73
CA TRP A 102 -18.97 13.93 -9.07
C TRP A 102 -18.37 12.51 -9.03
N CYS A 103 -17.98 12.05 -7.84
CA CYS A 103 -17.41 10.74 -7.61
C CYS A 103 -18.53 9.75 -7.27
N HIS A 104 -19.10 9.13 -8.29
CA HIS A 104 -20.18 8.15 -8.15
C HIS A 104 -19.82 6.81 -8.81
N GLY A 105 -20.39 5.74 -8.27
CA GLY A 105 -20.17 4.38 -8.77
C GLY A 105 -19.07 3.61 -8.03
N SER A 106 -19.03 2.30 -8.27
CA SER A 106 -18.16 1.37 -7.56
C SER A 106 -16.68 1.71 -7.71
N ALA A 107 -16.22 2.02 -8.93
CA ALA A 107 -14.82 2.34 -9.17
C ALA A 107 -14.35 3.59 -8.38
N CYS A 108 -15.19 4.62 -8.29
CA CYS A 108 -14.84 5.83 -7.54
C CYS A 108 -14.81 5.58 -6.03
N SER A 109 -15.81 4.87 -5.50
CA SER A 109 -15.83 4.43 -4.10
C SER A 109 -14.64 3.53 -3.76
N SER A 110 -14.20 2.66 -4.68
CA SER A 110 -13.01 1.83 -4.50
C SER A 110 -11.73 2.67 -4.40
N LEU A 111 -11.58 3.70 -5.24
CA LEU A 111 -10.42 4.60 -5.17
C LEU A 111 -10.44 5.49 -3.92
N GLN A 112 -11.61 5.91 -3.45
CA GLN A 112 -11.75 6.61 -2.17
C GLN A 112 -11.29 5.73 -1.01
N ALA A 113 -11.78 4.48 -0.95
CA ALA A 113 -11.35 3.51 0.05
C ALA A 113 -9.84 3.24 -0.04
N ALA A 114 -9.30 3.05 -1.25
CA ALA A 114 -7.87 2.82 -1.44
C ALA A 114 -7.02 4.02 -0.96
N THR A 115 -7.51 5.25 -1.14
CA THR A 115 -6.86 6.46 -0.62
C THR A 115 -6.85 6.48 0.90
N VAL A 116 -7.95 6.10 1.56
CA VAL A 116 -8.04 6.04 3.03
C VAL A 116 -7.13 4.95 3.60
N PHE A 117 -7.17 3.73 3.05
CA PHE A 117 -6.28 2.65 3.50
C PHE A 117 -4.81 3.00 3.27
N GLY A 118 -4.46 3.60 2.13
CA GLY A 118 -3.10 4.07 1.87
C GLY A 118 -2.62 5.16 2.84
N ALA A 119 -3.52 5.95 3.40
CA ALA A 119 -3.19 6.93 4.44
C ALA A 119 -2.89 6.31 5.82
N PHE A 120 -3.16 5.02 6.03
CA PHE A 120 -2.82 4.28 7.25
C PHE A 120 -1.61 3.35 7.10
N GLU A 121 -1.00 3.31 5.91
CA GLU A 121 0.03 2.34 5.52
C GLU A 121 1.48 2.86 5.68
N TRP A 122 1.70 3.84 6.56
CA TRP A 122 3.00 4.46 6.83
C TRP A 122 3.36 4.46 8.31
#